data_AF-A0A947ZW64-F1
#
_entry.id   AF-A0A947ZW64-F1
#
_cell.length_a   1.000
_cell.length_b   1.000
_cell.length_c   1.000
_cell.angle_alpha   90.00
_cell.angle_beta   90.00
_cell.angle_gamma   90.00
#
_symmetry.space_group_name_H-M   'P 1'
#
loop_
_entity.id
_entity.type
_entity.pdbx_description
1 polymer ?
#
loop_
_entity_poly.entity_id
_entity_poly.type
_entity_poly.pdbx_seq_one_letter_code
_entity_poly.pdbx_strand_id
1 'polypeptide(L)' 'MAFIPIEELSEGMENKYMAVLVAAKEARRLNDKRRLGRMDMALKPISLALERLRDHKVEFHGHD' A
#
# COMPACT_ATOMS: atom_id res chain seq x y z
N MET A 1 -5.55 5.87 12.98
CA MET A 1 -5.30 4.71 12.11
C MET A 1 -5.21 3.50 13.01
N ALA A 2 -5.95 2.44 12.71
CA ALA A 2 -5.80 1.19 13.46
C ALA A 2 -4.41 0.59 13.18
N PHE A 3 -3.80 -0.02 14.19
CA PHE A 3 -2.60 -0.82 14.00
C PHE A 3 -2.92 -1.99 13.07
N ILE A 4 -2.12 -2.21 12.03
CA ILE A 4 -2.23 -3.36 11.13
C ILE A 4 -0.96 -4.20 11.33
N PRO A 5 -1.09 -5.45 11.82
CA PRO A 5 0.04 -6.39 11.92
C PRO A 5 0.71 -6.61 10.56
N ILE A 6 2.03 -6.79 10.57
CA ILE A 6 2.78 -7.00 9.33
C ILE A 6 2.44 -8.34 8.69
N GLU A 7 2.04 -9.32 9.50
CA GLU A 7 1.63 -10.66 9.09
C GLU A 7 0.42 -10.58 8.16
N GLU A 8 -0.59 -9.77 8.49
CA GLU A 8 -1.77 -9.52 7.66
C GLU A 8 -1.42 -8.88 6.30
N LEU A 9 -0.37 -8.05 6.27
CA LEU A 9 0.05 -7.37 5.03
C LEU A 9 0.92 -8.26 4.13
N SER A 10 1.59 -9.25 4.71
CA SER A 10 2.47 -10.18 4.01
C SER A 10 1.82 -11.50 3.62
N GLU A 11 0.53 -11.67 3.92
CA GLU A 11 -0.22 -12.84 3.53
C GLU A 11 -0.19 -13.01 2.00
N GLY A 12 0.22 -14.20 1.53
CA GLY A 12 0.39 -14.49 0.11
C GLY A 12 1.62 -13.88 -0.55
N MET A 13 2.52 -13.25 0.21
CA MET A 13 3.81 -12.75 -0.28
C MET A 13 4.97 -13.65 0.15
N GLU A 14 6.08 -13.56 -0.58
CA GLU A 14 7.31 -14.31 -0.26
C GLU A 14 7.85 -13.96 1.14
N ASN A 15 7.81 -12.69 1.53
CA ASN A 15 8.30 -12.23 2.82
C ASN A 15 7.71 -10.86 3.23
N LYS A 16 7.88 -10.51 4.51
CA LYS A 16 7.41 -9.23 5.07
C LYS A 16 8.02 -7.98 4.42
N TYR A 17 9.23 -8.08 3.86
CA TYR A 17 9.88 -6.94 3.21
C TYR A 17 9.22 -6.62 1.88
N MET A 18 8.70 -7.62 1.17
CA MET A 18 7.85 -7.39 0.00
C MET A 18 6.61 -6.58 0.36
N ALA A 19 5.92 -6.91 1.44
CA ALA A 19 4.75 -6.14 1.89
C ALA A 19 5.10 -4.67 2.13
N VAL A 20 6.24 -4.40 2.76
CA VAL A 20 6.76 -3.03 2.95
C VAL A 20 7.04 -2.34 1.62
N LEU A 21 7.69 -3.01 0.67
CA LEU A 21 7.99 -2.46 -0.65
C LEU A 21 6.73 -2.16 -1.45
N VAL A 22 5.74 -3.05 -1.42
CA VAL A 22 4.44 -2.87 -2.08
C VAL A 22 3.69 -1.69 -1.49
N ALA A 23 3.55 -1.64 -0.16
CA ALA A 23 2.92 -0.52 0.52
C ALA A 23 3.62 0.81 0.22
N ALA A 24 4.95 0.83 0.18
CA ALA A 24 5.73 2.03 -0.14
C ALA A 24 5.51 2.49 -1.60
N LYS A 25 5.49 1.58 -2.56
CA LYS A 25 5.21 1.89 -3.98
C LYS A 25 3.79 2.43 -4.15
N GLU A 26 2.81 1.78 -3.53
CA GLU A 26 1.41 2.22 -3.58
C GLU A 26 1.22 3.59 -2.93
N ALA A 27 1.87 3.84 -1.79
CA ALA A 27 1.85 5.14 -1.14
C ALA A 27 2.43 6.25 -2.02
N ARG A 28 3.53 5.99 -2.75
CA ARG A 28 4.08 6.94 -3.72
C ARG A 28 3.09 7.23 -4.85
N ARG A 29 2.48 6.18 -5.42
CA ARG A 29 1.45 6.29 -6.47
C ARG A 29 0.25 7.13 -6.02
N LEU A 30 -0.20 6.94 -4.78
CA LEU A 30 -1.29 7.72 -4.17
C LEU A 30 -0.87 9.18 -3.93
N ASN A 31 0.35 9.40 -3.44
CA ASN A 31 0.88 10.74 -3.22
C ASN A 31 1.01 11.54 -4.52
N ASP A 32 1.46 10.90 -5.60
CA ASP A 32 1.53 11.53 -6.92
C ASP A 32 0.15 11.91 -7.44
N LYS A 33 -0.85 11.03 -7.30
CA LYS A 33 -2.24 11.35 -7.65
C LYS A 33 -2.77 12.54 -6.85
N ARG A 34 -2.49 12.60 -5.55
CA ARG A 34 -2.86 13.74 -4.69
C ARG A 34 -2.19 15.03 -5.14
N ARG A 35 -0.87 15.01 -5.38
CA ARG A 35 -0.09 16.18 -5.82
C ARG A 35 -0.57 16.74 -7.16
N LEU A 36 -1.02 15.88 -8.05
CA LEU A 36 -1.59 16.26 -9.34
C LEU A 36 -3.06 16.72 -9.25
N GLY A 37 -3.66 16.78 -8.05
CA GLY A 37 -5.07 17.13 -7.86
C GLY A 37 -6.05 16.10 -8.41
N ARG A 38 -5.59 14.88 -8.71
CA ARG A 38 -6.39 13.81 -9.34
C ARG A 38 -7.13 12.94 -8.33
N MET A 39 -6.83 13.13 -7.04
CA MET A 39 -7.44 12.36 -5.96
C MET A 39 -7.37 13.20 -4.69
N ASP A 40 -8.53 13.48 -4.10
CA ASP A 40 -8.57 13.98 -2.73
C ASP A 40 -8.57 12.78 -1.77
N MET A 41 -7.83 12.90 -0.67
CA MET A 41 -7.63 11.82 0.29
C MET A 41 -7.68 12.38 1.70
N ALA A 42 -8.60 11.87 2.52
CA ALA A 42 -8.70 12.21 3.94
C ALA A 42 -7.51 11.66 4.76
N LEU A 43 -6.95 10.53 4.34
CA LEU A 43 -5.84 9.85 5.01
C LEU A 43 -4.48 10.19 4.39
N LYS A 44 -3.42 9.98 5.17
CA LYS A 44 -2.04 10.01 4.64
C LYS A 44 -1.88 8.91 3.57
N PRO A 45 -1.11 9.13 2.49
CA PRO A 45 -0.95 8.14 1.42
C PRO A 45 -0.52 6.76 1.91
N ILE A 46 0.37 6.69 2.90
CA ILE A 46 0.83 5.41 3.47
C ILE A 46 -0.28 4.69 4.25
N SER A 47 -1.15 5.42 4.95
CA SER A 47 -2.26 4.82 5.69
C SER A 47 -3.24 4.15 4.72
N LEU A 48 -3.60 4.86 3.65
CA LEU A 48 -4.45 4.32 2.61
C LEU A 48 -3.78 3.16 1.85
N ALA A 49 -2.47 3.22 1.62
CA ALA A 49 -1.74 2.14 0.97
C ALA A 49 -1.79 0.84 1.79
N LEU A 50 -1.61 0.94 3.12
CA LEU A 50 -1.67 -0.22 4.01
C LEU A 50 -3.08 -0.82 4.07
N GLU A 51 -4.12 0.01 4.12
CA GLU A 51 -5.51 -0.46 4.04
C GLU A 51 -5.81 -1.15 2.70
N ARG A 52 -5.37 -0.56 1.58
CA ARG A 52 -5.55 -1.18 0.26
C ARG A 52 -4.79 -2.48 0.12
N LEU A 53 -3.60 -2.58 0.72
CA LEU A 53 -2.80 -3.79 0.69
C LEU A 53 -3.49 -4.93 1.45
N ARG A 54 -3.92 -4.67 2.69
CA ARG A 54 -4.71 -5.61 3.50
C ARG A 54 -5.99 -6.05 2.78
N ASP A 55 -6.66 -5.13 2.10
CA ASP A 55 -7.90 -5.43 1.37
C ASP A 55 -7.64 -6.11 -0.01
N HIS A 56 -6.40 -6.50 -0.33
CA HIS A 56 -5.98 -7.06 -1.63
C HIS A 56 -6.35 -6.18 -2.85
N LYS A 57 -6.41 -4.85 -2.66
CA LYS A 57 -6.70 -3.83 -3.71
C LYS A 57 -5.43 -3.26 -4.36
N VAL A 58 -4.30 -3.94 -4.20
CA VAL A 58 -3.00 -3.60 -4.77
C VAL A 58 -2.50 -4.82 -5.53
N GLU A 59 -2.46 -4.71 -6.86
CA GLU A 59 -1.88 -5.76 -7.70
C GLU A 59 -0.36 -5.61 -7.68
N PHE A 60 0.33 -6.67 -7.23
CA PHE A 60 1.78 -6.75 -7.31
C PHE A 60 2.17 -7.78 -8.36
N HIS A 61 2.62 -7.30 -9.51
CA HIS A 61 3.31 -8.15 -10.47
C HIS A 61 4.77 -8.25 -10.01
N GLY A 62 5.12 -9.38 -9.39
CA GLY A 62 6.51 -9.76 -9.23
C GLY A 62 7.16 -9.79 -10.62
N HIS A 63 8.25 -9.05 -10.79
CA HIS A 63 9.08 -9.21 -11.97
C HIS A 63 9.80 -10.55 -11.81
N ASP A 64 9.44 -11.54 -12.61
CA ASP A 64 10.35 -12.63 -13.00
C ASP A 64 11.56 -12.05 -13.76
#